data_AF-A0A957T948-F1
#
_entry.id   AF-A0A957T948-F1
#
_cell.length_a   1.000
_cell.length_b   1.000
_cell.length_c   1.000
_cell.angle_alpha   90.00
_cell.angle_beta   90.00
_cell.angle_gamma   90.00
#
_symmetry.space_group_name_H-M   'P 1'
#
loop_
_entity.id
_entity.type
_entity.pdbx_description
1 polymer ?
#
loop_
_entity_poly.entity_id
_entity_poly.type
_entity_poly.pdbx_seq_one_letter_code
_entity_poly.pdbx_strand_id
1 'polypeptide(L)' 'MDGGATWTVLNAYYPVDYSEFTLVQEEIPAAAQTDAIRFRWRQISHSGSCCDHWAIERLNYAVGAGGGGAV' A
#
# COMPACT_ATOMS: atom_id res chain seq x y z
N MET A 1 2.93 -16.58 -2.56
CA MET A 1 1.46 -16.41 -2.57
C MET A 1 0.91 -16.77 -3.95
N ASP A 2 -0.35 -17.19 -4.03
CA ASP A 2 -1.03 -17.88 -5.14
C ASP A 2 -1.18 -17.11 -6.48
N GLY A 3 -0.25 -16.22 -6.81
CA GLY A 3 -0.29 -15.43 -8.03
C GLY A 3 -1.37 -14.33 -8.05
N GLY A 4 -2.03 -14.09 -6.91
CA GLY A 4 -3.12 -13.09 -6.79
C GLY A 4 -4.51 -13.70 -6.90
N ALA A 5 -4.66 -15.01 -6.68
CA ALA A 5 -5.96 -15.66 -6.58
C ALA A 5 -6.68 -15.27 -5.27
N THR A 6 -5.93 -15.10 -4.18
CA THR A 6 -6.43 -14.58 -2.91
C THR A 6 -5.70 -13.30 -2.49
N TRP A 7 -6.40 -12.44 -1.74
CA TRP A 7 -5.88 -11.16 -1.26
C TRP A 7 -6.29 -10.93 0.19
N THR A 8 -5.33 -10.61 1.04
CA THR A 8 -5.57 -10.17 2.42
C THR A 8 -5.49 -8.64 2.47
N VAL A 9 -6.42 -8.00 3.17
CA VAL A 9 -6.41 -6.54 3.36
C VAL A 9 -5.29 -6.17 4.33
N LEU A 10 -4.37 -5.29 3.89
CA LEU A 10 -3.34 -4.71 4.75
C LEU A 10 -3.90 -3.52 5.54
N ASN A 11 -4.46 -2.54 4.82
CA ASN A 11 -5.06 -1.36 5.41
C ASN A 11 -6.15 -0.76 4.49
N ALA A 12 -6.92 0.19 5.02
CA ALA A 12 -7.89 1.00 4.29
C ALA A 12 -7.59 2.49 4.50
N TYR A 13 -7.53 3.24 3.39
CA TYR A 13 -7.23 4.67 3.39
C TYR A 13 -8.49 5.45 3.03
N TYR A 14 -8.95 6.33 3.92
CA TYR A 14 -10.19 7.09 3.73
C TYR A 14 -9.90 8.50 3.18
N PRO A 15 -10.67 8.98 2.19
CA PRO A 15 -10.41 10.28 1.54
C PRO A 15 -10.33 11.47 2.52
N VAL A 16 -11.07 11.42 3.63
CA VAL A 16 -11.09 12.49 4.64
C VAL A 16 -9.73 12.71 5.31
N ASP A 17 -8.89 11.68 5.36
CA ASP A 17 -7.57 11.72 6.00
C ASP A 17 -6.44 12.09 5.01
N TYR A 18 -6.74 12.10 3.71
CA TYR A 18 -5.74 12.23 2.63
C TYR A 18 -6.14 13.28 1.60
N SER A 19 -6.42 14.49 2.07
CA SER A 19 -6.74 15.65 1.20
C SER A 19 -5.49 16.30 0.57
N GLU A 20 -4.30 15.93 1.03
CA GLU A 20 -3.00 16.32 0.51
C GLU A 20 -2.07 15.10 0.41
N PHE A 21 -0.93 15.24 -0.28
CA PHE A 21 0.07 14.17 -0.36
C PHE A 21 0.66 13.89 1.04
N THR A 22 0.29 12.75 1.59
CA THR A 22 0.76 12.29 2.90
C THR A 22 1.70 11.11 2.72
N LEU A 23 2.83 11.13 3.43
CA LEU A 23 3.69 9.96 3.52
C LEU A 23 2.96 8.87 4.32
N VAL A 24 2.73 7.72 3.66
CA VAL A 24 2.19 6.52 4.30
C VAL A 24 3.28 5.47 4.35
N GLN A 25 3.50 4.91 5.54
CA GLN A 25 4.43 3.80 5.77
C GLN A 25 3.67 2.67 6.43
N GLU A 26 3.82 1.47 5.86
CA GLU A 26 3.21 0.25 6.38
C GLU A 26 4.30 -0.80 6.60
N GLU A 27 4.25 -1.45 7.76
CA GLU A 27 5.09 -2.62 8.00
C GLU A 27 4.56 -3.82 7.22
N ILE A 28 5.43 -4.47 6.45
CA ILE A 28 5.06 -5.69 5.72
C ILE A 28 4.85 -6.80 6.77
N PRO A 29 3.64 -7.37 6.91
CA PRO A 29 3.40 -8.41 7.90
C PRO A 29 4.29 -9.63 7.67
N ALA A 30 4.73 -10.31 8.74
CA ALA A 30 5.65 -11.44 8.64
C ALA A 30 5.14 -12.55 7.69
N ALA A 31 3.83 -12.83 7.68
CA ALA A 31 3.21 -13.81 6.77
C ALA A 31 3.28 -13.39 5.28
N ALA A 32 3.50 -12.10 5.01
CA ALA A 32 3.67 -11.53 3.68
C ALA A 32 5.14 -11.46 3.22
N GLN A 33 6.10 -11.65 4.11
CA GLN A 33 7.54 -11.63 3.81
C GLN A 33 7.98 -12.97 3.18
N THR A 34 7.60 -13.20 1.93
CA THR A 34 7.94 -14.39 1.14
C THR A 34 8.57 -13.99 -0.18
N ASP A 35 9.25 -14.93 -0.84
CA ASP A 35 9.91 -14.68 -2.15
C ASP A 35 8.94 -14.31 -3.29
N ALA A 36 7.63 -14.49 -3.08
CA ALA A 36 6.60 -14.21 -4.07
C ALA A 36 5.36 -13.56 -3.43
N ILE A 37 5.50 -12.27 -3.09
CA ILE A 37 4.45 -11.39 -2.57
C ILE A 37 4.01 -10.36 -3.63
N ARG A 38 2.77 -9.88 -3.57
CA ARG A 38 2.25 -8.79 -4.41
C ARG A 38 1.43 -7.82 -3.56
N PHE A 39 1.51 -6.54 -3.90
CA PHE A 39 0.67 -5.49 -3.32
C PHE A 39 -0.35 -4.99 -4.34
N ARG A 40 -1.51 -4.55 -3.87
CA ARG A 40 -2.57 -4.01 -4.72
C ARG A 40 -3.29 -2.89 -3.98
N TRP A 41 -3.30 -1.71 -4.59
CA TRP A 41 -4.19 -0.62 -4.24
C TRP A 41 -5.47 -0.77 -5.05
N ARG A 42 -6.61 -0.71 -4.38
CA ARG A 42 -7.90 -0.89 -5.02
C ARG A 42 -8.92 0.05 -4.40
N GLN A 43 -9.54 0.86 -5.24
CA GLN A 43 -10.77 1.55 -4.92
C GLN A 43 -11.95 0.61 -5.20
N ILE A 44 -12.78 0.36 -4.17
CA ILE A 44 -13.89 -0.60 -4.28
C ILE A 44 -15.10 0.00 -5.03
N SER A 45 -15.33 1.29 -4.87
CA SER A 45 -16.38 2.04 -5.57
C SER A 45 -15.92 3.46 -5.90
N HIS A 46 -16.44 4.00 -7.01
CA HIS A 46 -16.24 5.38 -7.40
C HIS A 46 -17.53 5.93 -8.06
N SER A 47 -17.74 7.24 -7.99
CA SER A 47 -18.94 7.94 -8.46
C SER A 47 -18.91 8.27 -9.96
N GLY A 48 -18.18 7.47 -10.74
CA GLY A 48 -17.96 7.68 -12.17
C GLY A 48 -16.64 8.40 -12.49
N SER A 49 -16.51 8.91 -13.71
CA SER A 49 -15.26 9.50 -14.21
C SER A 49 -14.95 10.89 -13.65
N CYS A 50 -15.93 11.57 -13.07
CA CYS A 50 -15.78 12.94 -12.57
C CYS A 50 -15.05 13.05 -11.23
N CYS A 51 -15.01 11.95 -10.48
CA CYS A 51 -15.00 12.04 -9.02
C CYS A 51 -14.21 10.89 -8.39
N ASP A 52 -13.87 11.04 -7.11
CA ASP A 52 -13.19 10.05 -6.28
C ASP A 52 -11.81 9.63 -6.82
N HIS A 53 -11.14 10.54 -7.52
CA HIS A 53 -9.77 10.31 -7.99
C HIS A 53 -8.80 10.27 -6.82
N TRP A 54 -7.75 9.48 -6.97
CA TRP A 54 -6.64 9.39 -6.03
C TRP A 54 -5.34 9.24 -6.82
N ALA A 55 -4.24 9.65 -6.21
CA ALA A 55 -2.91 9.48 -6.77
C ALA A 55 -2.01 8.82 -5.73
N ILE A 56 -1.06 8.03 -6.21
CA ILE A 56 0.07 7.54 -5.42
C ILE A 56 1.31 7.94 -6.18
N GLU A 57 2.30 8.44 -5.46
CA GLU A 57 3.63 8.66 -5.98
C GLU A 57 4.68 7.99 -5.11
N ARG A 58 5.87 7.77 -5.69
CA ARG A 58 7.08 7.32 -4.97
C ARG A 58 6.86 6.06 -4.13
N LEU A 59 6.30 5.02 -4.74
CA LEU A 59 6.18 3.70 -4.13
C LEU A 59 7.58 3.08 -3.94
N ASN A 60 7.96 2.83 -2.69
CA ASN A 60 9.20 2.19 -2.32
C ASN A 60 8.92 1.06 -1.32
N TYR A 61 9.78 0.05 -1.30
CA TYR A 61 9.81 -0.95 -0.23
C TYR A 61 11.23 -0.99 0.35
N ALA A 62 11.33 -1.23 1.65
CA ALA A 62 12.59 -1.43 2.34
C ALA A 62 12.54 -2.78 3.03
N VAL A 63 13.65 -3.53 2.96
CA VAL A 63 13.89 -4.57 3.95
C VAL A 63 14.35 -3.84 5.19
N GLY A 64 13.64 -4.00 6.30
CA GLY A 64 14.06 -3.43 7.57
C GLY A 64 15.52 -3.83 7.82
N ALA A 65 16.43 -2.86 7.77
CA ALA A 65 17.74 -3.07 8.34
C ALA A 65 17.49 -3.39 9.81
N GLY A 66 17.83 -4.59 10.26
CA GLY A 66 18.03 -4.80 11.68
C GLY A 66 19.11 -3.82 12.11
N GLY A 67 18.72 -2.65 12.64
CA GLY A 67 19.58 -1.60 13.18
C GLY A 67 20.67 -1.04 12.26
N GLY A 68 20.48 0.21 11.81
CA GLY A 68 21.60 1.12 11.57
C GLY A 68 21.75 1.65 10.15
N GLY A 69 21.81 2.98 10.03
CA GLY A 69 22.40 3.68 8.89
C GLY A 69 21.50 4.74 8.27
N ALA A 70 21.58 5.96 8.80
CA ALA A 70 21.16 7.17 8.10
C ALA A 70 22.00 7.40 6.84
N VAL A 71 21.40 8.04 5.83
CA VAL A 71 22.09 8.91 4.86
C VAL A 71 21.33 10.22 4.76
#